data_AF-A0A3N5RET7-F1
#
_entry.id   AF-A0A3N5RET7-F1
#
_cell.length_a   1.000
_cell.length_b   1.000
_cell.length_c   1.000
_cell.angle_alpha   90.00
_cell.angle_beta   90.00
_cell.angle_gamma   90.00
#
_symmetry.space_group_name_H-M   'P 1'
#
loop_
_entity.id
_entity.type
_entity.pdbx_description
1 polymer ?
#
loop_
_entity_poly.entity_id
_entity_poly.type
_entity_poly.pdbx_seq_one_letter_code
_entity_poly.pdbx_strand_id
1 'polypeptide(L)'
;MESEQAKTIYVAGDTTLDWLQASKGTRRVTQEWCIDDETYLFHQWGGSALTADMIHALIPLVEPKGGWFVESPRLPSENVQPGDPNFHHTYSLWAPFPYGVKPPLDREKQAWRLEHFIGLTRSPVLPKPDSQKSGGGKPKHASVVVLDELNLGFRGEPDVWSPLLDQKPDLIILRMSQPVAQGALWERLIRQHADKLVVITTIQDIRRTSVQISQKISWERTAQDIAWELTYNPQINALAQAKQVIILMGCAGAVLIGRDEQKHLHARLLFDPFMLEDDWEKANPGAMIGSSACLITSIVHQILIHIEHPDFSCGIQAGISAARLLHKEGYGQRGAKPGQASLCFPQGIITQEILRQSQPLAEVEIQDPAGSLLVPTPPEKIRLQRGYWTILEERYTDQLSAVARQIVLEGSDSALRQVPIGRFGALVTVDRREIEALNGIQRLIGEYCMTPQKKPLSIAV
;
A
#
# COMPACT_ATOMS: atom_id res chain seq x y z
N MET A 1 6.77 40.67 -8.50
CA MET A 1 6.72 39.74 -7.37
C MET A 1 5.25 39.48 -7.07
N GLU A 2 4.66 38.53 -7.79
CA GLU A 2 3.37 37.98 -7.35
C GLU A 2 3.62 37.36 -5.97
N SER A 3 2.83 37.73 -4.97
CA SER A 3 2.88 37.06 -3.68
C SER A 3 2.52 35.60 -3.91
N GLU A 4 3.47 34.68 -3.74
CA GLU A 4 3.20 33.24 -3.78
C GLU A 4 2.04 32.96 -2.82
N GLN A 5 0.89 32.61 -3.37
CA GLN A 5 -0.30 32.33 -2.60
C GLN A 5 -0.04 31.06 -1.78
N ALA A 6 -0.15 31.16 -0.46
CA ALA A 6 0.03 30.04 0.45
C ALA A 6 -0.81 28.84 0.01
N LYS A 7 -0.16 27.70 -0.20
CA LYS A 7 -0.79 26.44 -0.63
C LYS A 7 -1.25 25.63 0.58
N THR A 8 -2.40 24.98 0.46
CA THR A 8 -2.98 24.17 1.54
C THR A 8 -3.24 22.74 1.08
N ILE A 9 -2.86 21.79 1.93
CA ILE A 9 -3.26 20.38 1.86
C ILE A 9 -4.38 20.15 2.86
N TYR A 10 -5.56 19.76 2.39
CA TYR A 10 -6.63 19.30 3.27
C TYR A 10 -6.60 17.79 3.39
N VAL A 11 -6.58 17.27 4.61
CA VAL A 11 -6.68 15.83 4.88
C VAL A 11 -8.01 15.54 5.54
N ALA A 12 -8.80 14.67 4.95
CA ALA A 12 -10.10 14.24 5.48
C ALA A 12 -10.31 12.75 5.21
N GLY A 13 -11.25 12.13 5.90
CA GLY A 13 -11.54 10.72 5.72
C GLY A 13 -12.11 10.08 6.97
N ASP A 14 -12.03 8.76 7.02
CA ASP A 14 -12.43 8.01 8.20
C ASP A 14 -11.33 8.10 9.27
N THR A 15 -11.67 8.64 10.44
CA THR A 15 -10.75 8.73 11.59
C THR A 15 -11.06 7.63 12.60
N THR A 16 -10.04 6.95 13.09
CA THR A 16 -10.16 5.93 14.13
C THR A 16 -9.40 6.33 15.40
N LEU A 17 -9.89 5.89 16.55
CA LEU A 17 -9.09 5.79 17.76
C LEU A 17 -8.65 4.32 17.91
N ASP A 18 -7.35 4.09 17.73
CA ASP A 18 -6.78 2.76 17.73
C ASP A 18 -6.34 2.36 19.13
N TRP A 19 -6.94 1.32 19.69
CA TRP A 19 -6.57 0.71 20.95
C TRP A 19 -5.58 -0.42 20.72
N LEU A 20 -4.38 -0.28 21.28
CA LEU A 20 -3.23 -1.15 21.06
C LEU A 20 -2.92 -1.91 22.35
N GLN A 21 -3.41 -3.14 22.45
CA GLN A 21 -3.16 -4.02 23.58
C GLN A 21 -1.80 -4.70 23.41
N ALA A 22 -0.81 -4.34 24.24
CA ALA A 22 0.48 -5.01 24.30
C ALA A 22 0.42 -6.19 25.28
N SER A 23 0.80 -7.38 24.84
CA SER A 23 0.86 -8.57 25.69
C SER A 23 2.10 -9.43 25.39
N LYS A 24 2.58 -10.14 26.41
CA LYS A 24 3.69 -11.10 26.29
C LYS A 24 3.35 -12.35 27.12
N GLY A 25 2.50 -13.22 26.59
CA GLY A 25 2.05 -14.44 27.29
C GLY A 25 1.87 -15.63 26.36
N THR A 26 1.97 -16.85 26.92
CA THR A 26 1.58 -18.07 26.20
C THR A 26 0.06 -18.09 26.06
N ARG A 27 -0.44 -18.09 24.83
CA ARG A 27 -1.87 -18.19 24.50
C ARG A 27 -2.44 -19.58 24.75
N ARG A 28 -2.18 -20.16 25.92
CA ARG A 28 -2.90 -21.33 26.37
C ARG A 28 -4.27 -20.84 26.81
N VAL A 29 -5.33 -21.48 26.33
CA VAL A 29 -6.65 -21.34 26.91
C VAL A 29 -6.57 -22.00 28.30
N THR A 30 -6.16 -21.24 29.31
CA THR A 30 -6.22 -21.64 30.70
C THR A 30 -7.51 -21.10 31.30
N GLN A 31 -8.22 -21.92 32.06
CA GLN A 31 -9.33 -21.43 32.89
C GLN A 31 -8.81 -20.70 34.14
N GLU A 32 -7.52 -20.85 34.43
CA GLU A 32 -6.84 -20.25 35.57
C GLU A 32 -6.18 -18.92 35.14
N TRP A 33 -6.43 -17.87 35.92
CA TRP A 33 -5.81 -16.56 35.75
C TRP A 33 -4.33 -16.66 36.16
N CYS A 34 -3.42 -16.21 35.29
CA CYS A 34 -2.00 -16.13 35.59
C CYS A 34 -1.61 -14.69 35.92
N ILE A 35 -1.03 -14.46 37.11
CA ILE A 35 -0.63 -13.12 37.55
C ILE A 35 0.58 -12.57 36.77
N ASP A 36 1.33 -13.45 36.10
CA ASP A 36 2.53 -13.11 35.34
C ASP A 36 2.22 -12.65 33.89
N ASP A 37 0.98 -12.82 33.43
CA ASP A 37 0.53 -12.41 32.08
C ASP A 37 0.15 -10.91 32.07
N GLU A 38 1.16 -10.05 32.12
CA GLU A 38 0.97 -8.61 32.06
C GLU A 38 0.44 -8.15 30.69
N THR A 39 -0.58 -7.29 30.72
CA THR A 39 -1.16 -6.67 29.53
C THR A 39 -1.31 -5.17 29.75
N TYR A 40 -0.95 -4.39 28.75
CA TYR A 40 -1.03 -2.93 28.78
C TYR A 40 -1.80 -2.42 27.57
N LEU A 41 -2.54 -1.33 27.77
CA LEU A 41 -3.33 -0.70 26.72
C LEU A 41 -2.75 0.66 26.38
N PHE A 42 -2.42 0.86 25.11
CA PHE A 42 -2.03 2.14 24.53
C PHE A 42 -3.11 2.60 23.56
N HIS A 43 -3.08 3.87 23.19
CA HIS A 43 -3.95 4.38 22.14
C HIS A 43 -3.27 5.44 21.28
N GLN A 44 -3.74 5.59 20.04
CA GLN A 44 -3.35 6.65 19.14
C GLN A 44 -4.48 6.96 18.16
N TRP A 45 -4.44 8.12 17.51
CA TRP A 45 -5.30 8.40 16.37
C TRP A 45 -4.81 7.64 15.12
N GLY A 46 -5.77 7.07 14.38
CA GLY A 46 -5.56 6.27 13.18
C GLY A 46 -6.37 6.78 11.99
N GLY A 47 -6.28 6.07 10.87
CA GLY A 47 -6.90 6.46 9.61
C GLY A 47 -6.44 7.83 9.12
N SER A 48 -7.38 8.68 8.70
CA SER A 48 -7.08 9.98 8.13
C SER A 48 -6.27 10.90 9.06
N ALA A 49 -6.41 10.72 10.38
CA ALA A 49 -5.65 11.46 11.39
C ALA A 49 -4.16 11.10 11.37
N LEU A 50 -3.83 9.81 11.34
CA LEU A 50 -2.44 9.35 11.23
C LEU A 50 -1.80 9.82 9.91
N THR A 51 -2.57 9.80 8.82
CA THR A 51 -2.14 10.34 7.53
C THR A 51 -1.86 11.85 7.62
N ALA A 52 -2.73 12.62 8.30
CA ALA A 52 -2.51 14.05 8.52
C ALA A 52 -1.26 14.32 9.36
N ASP A 53 -1.08 13.59 10.47
CA ASP A 53 0.10 13.71 11.34
C ASP A 53 1.39 13.45 10.55
N MET A 54 1.41 12.40 9.73
CA MET A 54 2.57 12.08 8.89
C MET A 54 2.89 13.20 7.90
N ILE A 55 1.89 13.78 7.23
CA ILE A 55 2.10 14.90 6.30
C ILE A 55 2.55 16.17 7.06
N HIS A 56 1.97 16.44 8.23
CA HIS A 56 2.39 17.54 9.10
C HIS A 56 3.86 17.42 9.52
N ALA A 57 4.33 16.23 9.88
CA ALA A 57 5.75 16.02 10.22
C ALA A 57 6.68 16.08 9.01
N LEU A 58 6.19 15.81 7.80
CA LEU A 58 6.97 15.90 6.57
C LEU A 58 7.28 17.35 6.19
N ILE A 59 6.30 18.25 6.27
CA ILE A 59 6.43 19.62 5.73
C ILE A 59 7.65 20.39 6.26
N PRO A 60 7.92 20.43 7.58
CA PRO A 60 9.08 21.15 8.10
C PRO A 60 10.42 20.59 7.62
N LEU A 61 10.46 19.32 7.22
CA LEU A 61 11.69 18.65 6.78
C LEU A 61 11.98 18.83 5.29
N VAL A 62 10.95 19.13 4.48
CA VAL A 62 11.07 19.35 3.03
C VAL A 62 11.30 20.82 2.70
N GLU A 63 10.88 21.74 3.58
CA GLU A 63 10.91 23.20 3.35
C GLU A 63 10.40 23.60 1.95
N PRO A 64 9.19 23.16 1.56
CA PRO A 64 8.71 23.32 0.20
C PRO A 64 8.54 24.79 -0.19
N LYS A 65 8.91 25.13 -1.43
CA LYS A 65 8.71 26.47 -2.00
C LYS A 65 7.21 26.84 -1.95
N GLY A 66 6.91 28.10 -1.61
CA GLY A 66 5.54 28.64 -1.58
C GLY A 66 4.76 28.46 -0.28
N GLY A 67 5.37 27.96 0.80
CA GLY A 67 4.77 27.93 2.15
C GLY A 67 3.50 27.07 2.24
N TRP A 68 3.68 25.80 2.59
CA TRP A 68 2.60 24.83 2.64
C TRP A 68 2.00 24.70 4.05
N PHE A 69 0.68 24.61 4.11
CA PHE A 69 -0.08 24.35 5.33
C PHE A 69 -0.84 23.04 5.18
N VAL A 70 -1.00 22.31 6.29
CA VAL A 70 -1.88 21.15 6.35
C VAL A 70 -3.04 21.49 7.27
N GLU A 71 -4.24 21.19 6.80
CA GLU A 71 -5.48 21.37 7.52
C GLU A 71 -6.17 20.01 7.61
N SER A 72 -6.61 19.63 8.81
CA SER A 72 -7.34 18.40 9.08
C SER A 72 -8.40 18.66 10.15
N PRO A 73 -9.44 17.80 10.26
CA PRO A 73 -10.43 17.91 11.34
C PRO A 73 -9.76 17.97 12.71
N ARG A 74 -10.20 18.90 13.57
CA ARG A 74 -9.67 19.01 14.93
C ARG A 74 -10.10 17.82 15.77
N LEU A 75 -9.11 17.11 16.31
CA LEU A 75 -9.34 15.99 17.22
C LEU A 75 -9.16 16.47 18.67
N PRO A 76 -9.92 15.89 19.62
CA PRO A 76 -9.80 16.27 21.02
C PRO A 76 -8.40 15.90 21.56
N SER A 77 -7.83 16.79 22.37
CA SER A 77 -6.51 16.63 22.97
C SER A 77 -6.50 15.79 24.26
N GLU A 78 -7.65 15.47 24.86
CA GLU A 78 -7.74 14.78 26.16
C GLU A 78 -8.89 13.74 26.26
N ASN A 79 -8.63 12.69 27.07
CA ASN A 79 -9.57 11.72 27.67
C ASN A 79 -10.69 11.12 26.80
N VAL A 80 -10.34 10.57 25.64
CA VAL A 80 -11.26 9.68 24.91
C VAL A 80 -11.25 8.30 25.59
N GLN A 81 -12.43 7.82 25.98
CA GLN A 81 -12.60 6.54 26.64
C GLN A 81 -12.83 5.41 25.62
N PRO A 82 -12.51 4.15 25.97
CA PRO A 82 -12.94 3.01 25.18
C PRO A 82 -14.46 3.02 25.00
N GLY A 83 -14.94 3.06 23.76
CA GLY A 83 -16.37 3.06 23.45
C GLY A 83 -17.04 4.43 23.40
N ASP A 84 -16.26 5.53 23.35
CA ASP A 84 -16.80 6.85 23.02
C ASP A 84 -17.58 6.81 21.69
N PRO A 85 -18.90 7.07 21.69
CA PRO A 85 -19.72 6.94 20.50
C PRO A 85 -19.39 7.98 19.42
N ASN A 86 -18.54 8.98 19.67
CA ASN A 86 -18.18 9.99 18.68
C ASN A 86 -17.09 9.54 17.71
N PHE A 87 -16.41 8.42 17.97
CA PHE A 87 -15.27 7.96 17.16
C PHE A 87 -15.42 6.50 16.75
N HIS A 88 -14.88 6.14 15.59
CA HIS A 88 -14.66 4.74 15.27
C HIS A 88 -13.51 4.23 16.14
N HIS A 89 -13.67 3.07 16.77
CA HIS A 89 -12.62 2.45 17.57
C HIS A 89 -12.11 1.19 16.90
N THR A 90 -10.80 1.04 16.80
CA THR A 90 -10.19 -0.23 16.42
C THR A 90 -9.51 -0.85 17.64
N TYR A 91 -9.47 -2.18 17.69
CA TYR A 91 -8.87 -2.94 18.77
C TYR A 91 -7.88 -3.93 18.19
N SER A 92 -6.67 -3.93 18.74
CA SER A 92 -5.57 -4.71 18.21
C SER A 92 -4.70 -5.30 19.32
N LEU A 93 -4.23 -6.52 19.12
CA LEU A 93 -3.30 -7.22 19.99
C LEU A 93 -1.92 -7.21 19.36
N TRP A 94 -0.95 -6.74 20.13
CA TRP A 94 0.45 -6.56 19.74
C TRP A 94 1.34 -7.46 20.58
N ALA A 95 2.33 -8.05 19.92
CA ALA A 95 3.29 -8.96 20.52
C ALA A 95 4.71 -8.69 19.99
N PRO A 96 5.75 -9.09 20.73
CA PRO A 96 7.12 -9.00 20.24
C PRO A 96 7.41 -10.11 19.22
N PHE A 97 7.81 -9.72 18.01
CA PHE A 97 8.24 -10.60 16.93
C PHE A 97 9.75 -10.46 16.67
N PRO A 98 10.43 -11.51 16.15
CA PRO A 98 11.80 -11.38 15.68
C PRO A 98 11.94 -10.26 14.64
N TYR A 99 13.04 -9.50 14.72
CA TYR A 99 13.31 -8.42 13.77
C TYR A 99 13.36 -8.94 12.32
N GLY A 100 14.05 -10.07 12.11
CA GLY A 100 13.98 -10.89 10.90
C GLY A 100 14.20 -12.36 11.23
N VAL A 101 13.89 -13.25 10.28
CA VAL A 101 13.99 -14.72 10.49
C VAL A 101 15.35 -15.32 10.09
N LYS A 102 16.24 -14.52 9.49
CA LYS A 102 17.56 -14.97 9.00
C LYS A 102 18.69 -14.31 9.80
N PRO A 103 19.80 -15.00 10.08
CA PRO A 103 20.98 -14.41 10.69
C PRO A 103 21.60 -13.25 9.89
N PRO A 104 22.15 -12.21 10.55
CA PRO A 104 22.17 -11.98 12.00
C PRO A 104 20.89 -11.29 12.54
N LEU A 105 19.90 -11.02 11.67
CA LEU A 105 18.68 -10.28 12.02
C LEU A 105 17.77 -11.01 13.01
N ASP A 106 17.95 -12.32 13.16
CA ASP A 106 17.27 -13.16 14.15
C ASP A 106 17.71 -12.88 15.59
N ARG A 107 18.88 -12.26 15.78
CA ARG A 107 19.47 -11.91 17.09
C ARG A 107 19.22 -10.46 17.51
N GLU A 108 18.64 -9.66 16.62
CA GLU A 108 18.27 -8.27 16.91
C GLU A 108 17.15 -8.21 17.95
N LYS A 109 17.02 -7.04 18.58
CA LYS A 109 15.91 -6.80 19.52
C LYS A 109 14.57 -6.98 18.81
N GLN A 110 13.66 -7.70 19.46
CA GLN A 110 12.32 -7.97 18.94
C GLN A 110 11.54 -6.67 18.72
N ALA A 111 10.71 -6.65 17.68
CA ALA A 111 9.84 -5.53 17.32
C ALA A 111 8.41 -5.81 17.76
N TRP A 112 7.70 -4.80 18.24
CA TRP A 112 6.26 -4.93 18.53
C TRP A 112 5.47 -4.80 17.24
N ARG A 113 4.79 -5.87 16.85
CA ARG A 113 3.98 -5.92 15.63
C ARG A 113 2.58 -6.43 15.96
N LEU A 114 1.64 -6.13 15.07
CA LEU A 114 0.26 -6.60 15.18
C LEU A 114 0.26 -8.12 15.11
N GLU A 115 -0.19 -8.76 16.17
CA GLU A 115 -0.43 -10.20 16.19
C GLU A 115 -1.83 -10.49 15.68
N HIS A 116 -2.84 -9.79 16.21
CA HIS A 116 -4.24 -9.94 15.81
C HIS A 116 -4.98 -8.61 15.77
N PHE A 117 -5.74 -8.40 14.70
CA PHE A 117 -6.81 -7.41 14.70
C PHE A 117 -8.01 -8.01 15.44
N ILE A 118 -8.40 -7.40 16.56
CA ILE A 118 -9.48 -7.91 17.42
C ILE A 118 -10.83 -7.51 16.85
N GLY A 119 -10.99 -6.26 16.45
CA GLY A 119 -12.27 -5.78 15.94
C GLY A 119 -12.37 -4.27 15.80
N LEU A 120 -13.55 -3.83 15.35
CA LEU A 120 -13.90 -2.45 15.08
C LEU A 120 -15.27 -2.16 15.70
N THR A 121 -15.37 -1.06 16.44
CA THR A 121 -16.64 -0.46 16.85
C THR A 121 -16.86 0.78 16.00
N ARG A 122 -17.96 0.81 15.23
CA ARG A 122 -18.31 1.99 14.43
C ARG A 122 -19.01 3.02 15.31
N SER A 123 -18.62 4.29 15.15
CA SER A 123 -19.40 5.38 15.68
C SER A 123 -20.80 5.40 15.03
N PRO A 124 -21.89 5.52 15.82
CA PRO A 124 -23.21 5.83 15.30
C PRO A 124 -23.37 7.31 14.95
N VAL A 125 -22.44 8.17 15.40
CA VAL A 125 -22.45 9.60 15.17
C VAL A 125 -21.66 9.88 13.90
N LEU A 126 -22.34 10.35 12.86
CA LEU A 126 -21.69 10.73 11.63
C LEU A 126 -20.72 11.90 11.89
N PRO A 127 -19.57 11.97 11.18
CA PRO A 127 -18.64 13.07 11.31
C PRO A 127 -19.39 14.38 11.08
N LYS A 128 -19.45 15.25 12.08
CA LYS A 128 -20.02 16.57 11.86
C LYS A 128 -18.99 17.39 11.10
N PRO A 129 -19.37 18.08 10.01
CA PRO A 129 -18.50 19.09 9.45
C PRO A 129 -18.15 20.04 10.58
N ASP A 130 -16.85 20.31 10.77
CA ASP A 130 -16.38 21.24 11.78
C ASP A 130 -16.95 22.61 11.39
N SER A 131 -18.10 22.93 11.98
CA SER A 131 -18.90 24.09 11.61
C SER A 131 -18.18 25.32 12.11
N GLN A 132 -17.29 25.84 11.27
CA GLN A 132 -16.78 27.20 11.28
C GLN A 132 -16.45 27.73 12.69
N LYS A 133 -15.37 27.22 13.28
CA LYS A 133 -14.53 28.03 14.18
C LYS A 133 -13.07 28.01 13.72
N SER A 134 -12.87 28.17 12.41
CA SER A 134 -11.66 28.78 11.87
C SER A 134 -11.68 30.24 12.35
N GLY A 135 -10.74 30.62 13.22
CA GLY A 135 -10.59 32.02 13.60
C GLY A 135 -10.36 32.87 12.35
N GLY A 136 -11.32 33.73 12.00
CA GLY A 136 -11.12 35.01 11.31
C GLY A 136 -10.39 35.08 9.97
N GLY A 137 -10.10 33.98 9.28
CA GLY A 137 -9.44 33.97 7.97
C GLY A 137 -10.34 33.41 6.87
N LYS A 138 -10.40 34.04 5.70
CA LYS A 138 -11.03 33.44 4.52
C LYS A 138 -10.40 32.07 4.24
N PRO A 139 -11.17 31.04 3.84
CA PRO A 139 -10.62 29.76 3.42
C PRO A 139 -9.56 29.99 2.33
N LYS A 140 -8.33 29.53 2.56
CA LYS A 140 -7.28 29.52 1.54
C LYS A 140 -7.66 28.44 0.53
N HIS A 141 -7.49 28.71 -0.76
CA HIS A 141 -7.76 27.74 -1.83
C HIS A 141 -7.02 26.41 -1.56
N ALA A 142 -7.76 25.30 -1.53
CA ALA A 142 -7.20 23.96 -1.36
C ALA A 142 -6.37 23.57 -2.60
N SER A 143 -5.05 23.49 -2.49
CA SER A 143 -4.20 23.02 -3.59
C SER A 143 -4.27 21.51 -3.75
N VAL A 144 -4.25 20.79 -2.61
CA VAL A 144 -4.32 19.33 -2.59
C VAL A 144 -5.37 18.88 -1.59
N VAL A 145 -6.20 17.91 -1.95
CA VAL A 145 -7.12 17.24 -1.03
C VAL A 145 -6.74 15.77 -0.92
N VAL A 146 -6.52 15.29 0.30
CA VAL A 146 -6.23 13.90 0.62
C VAL A 146 -7.45 13.31 1.33
N LEU A 147 -8.04 12.30 0.73
CA LEU A 147 -9.20 11.57 1.21
C LEU A 147 -8.77 10.16 1.61
N ASP A 148 -8.64 9.91 2.91
CA ASP A 148 -8.28 8.59 3.46
C ASP A 148 -9.55 7.84 3.84
N GLU A 149 -10.11 7.14 2.86
CA GLU A 149 -11.40 6.48 2.96
C GLU A 149 -11.20 4.98 3.29
N LEU A 150 -11.74 4.57 4.44
CA LEU A 150 -11.60 3.24 5.05
C LEU A 150 -12.92 2.45 5.07
N ASN A 151 -13.98 2.96 4.46
CA ASN A 151 -15.35 2.43 4.49
C ASN A 151 -15.95 2.36 5.89
N LEU A 152 -15.74 3.42 6.69
CA LEU A 152 -16.33 3.56 8.03
C LEU A 152 -17.53 4.52 8.08
N GLY A 153 -17.81 5.23 7.00
CA GLY A 153 -19.00 6.07 6.84
C GLY A 153 -18.75 7.29 5.97
N PHE A 154 -17.50 7.77 5.90
CA PHE A 154 -17.12 9.00 5.21
C PHE A 154 -17.65 9.12 3.78
N ARG A 155 -17.54 8.04 2.98
CA ARG A 155 -18.01 8.03 1.58
C ARG A 155 -19.51 8.31 1.40
N GLY A 156 -20.31 8.13 2.46
CA GLY A 156 -21.76 8.33 2.49
C GLY A 156 -22.19 9.72 2.96
N GLU A 157 -21.26 10.62 3.28
CA GLU A 157 -21.53 11.91 3.93
C GLU A 157 -21.17 13.13 3.05
N PRO A 158 -21.97 13.45 2.00
CA PRO A 158 -21.74 14.60 1.12
C PRO A 158 -21.53 15.93 1.85
N ASP A 159 -22.21 16.15 2.97
CA ASP A 159 -22.11 17.39 3.75
C ASP A 159 -20.71 17.62 4.33
N VAL A 160 -19.93 16.54 4.51
CA VAL A 160 -18.56 16.59 5.03
C VAL A 160 -17.55 16.81 3.91
N TRP A 161 -17.63 16.02 2.82
CA TRP A 161 -16.61 16.06 1.78
C TRP A 161 -16.91 17.03 0.62
N SER A 162 -18.17 17.37 0.33
CA SER A 162 -18.50 18.26 -0.80
C SER A 162 -17.87 19.65 -0.66
N PRO A 163 -17.87 20.30 0.53
CA PRO A 163 -17.23 21.61 0.70
C PRO A 163 -15.72 21.62 0.40
N LEU A 164 -15.04 20.48 0.55
CA LEU A 164 -13.62 20.34 0.19
C LEU A 164 -13.45 20.26 -1.33
N LEU A 165 -14.32 19.53 -2.00
CA LEU A 165 -14.28 19.34 -3.46
C LEU A 165 -14.74 20.58 -4.23
N ASP A 166 -15.70 21.33 -3.69
CA ASP A 166 -16.25 22.54 -4.30
C ASP A 166 -15.23 23.69 -4.36
N GLN A 167 -14.15 23.61 -3.57
CA GLN A 167 -12.99 24.50 -3.67
C GLN A 167 -12.16 24.29 -4.95
N LYS A 168 -12.48 23.26 -5.74
CA LYS A 168 -11.83 22.88 -7.00
C LYS A 168 -10.32 22.71 -6.86
N PRO A 169 -9.87 21.73 -6.05
CA PRO A 169 -8.44 21.52 -5.82
C PRO A 169 -7.67 21.20 -7.10
N ASP A 170 -6.36 21.44 -7.07
CA ASP A 170 -5.45 21.14 -8.18
C ASP A 170 -5.22 19.64 -8.33
N LEU A 171 -5.17 18.93 -7.20
CA LEU A 171 -5.00 17.48 -7.15
C LEU A 171 -5.81 16.87 -6.00
N ILE A 172 -6.35 15.68 -6.22
CA ILE A 172 -7.06 14.90 -5.20
C ILE A 172 -6.39 13.55 -5.07
N ILE A 173 -5.98 13.17 -3.86
CA ILE A 173 -5.54 11.81 -3.53
C ILE A 173 -6.71 11.13 -2.83
N LEU A 174 -7.19 10.01 -3.36
CA LEU A 174 -8.19 9.17 -2.72
C LEU A 174 -7.57 7.82 -2.40
N ARG A 175 -7.36 7.51 -1.12
CA ARG A 175 -7.19 6.13 -0.68
C ARG A 175 -8.57 5.53 -0.48
N MET A 176 -8.87 4.41 -1.13
CA MET A 176 -10.20 3.79 -1.11
C MET A 176 -10.12 2.32 -0.69
N SER A 177 -10.86 1.97 0.37
CA SER A 177 -11.09 0.57 0.75
C SER A 177 -12.26 -0.05 -0.01
N GLN A 178 -12.36 -1.37 0.05
CA GLN A 178 -13.51 -2.10 -0.50
C GLN A 178 -14.88 -1.58 0.03
N PRO A 179 -15.96 -1.60 -0.78
CA PRO A 179 -15.93 -1.88 -2.22
C PRO A 179 -15.28 -0.73 -2.99
N VAL A 180 -14.37 -1.07 -3.90
CA VAL A 180 -13.64 -0.08 -4.71
C VAL A 180 -14.53 0.39 -5.87
N ALA A 181 -14.35 1.63 -6.32
CA ALA A 181 -15.06 2.22 -7.46
C ALA A 181 -16.59 2.32 -7.29
N GLN A 182 -17.07 2.49 -6.05
CA GLN A 182 -18.49 2.54 -5.71
C GLN A 182 -18.81 3.59 -4.63
N GLY A 183 -20.04 4.12 -4.67
CA GLY A 183 -20.60 5.02 -3.66
C GLY A 183 -20.58 6.50 -4.05
N ALA A 184 -21.30 7.33 -3.27
CA ALA A 184 -21.55 8.74 -3.60
C ALA A 184 -20.27 9.57 -3.77
N LEU A 185 -19.29 9.39 -2.89
CA LEU A 185 -17.99 10.04 -3.01
C LEU A 185 -17.28 9.69 -4.33
N TRP A 186 -17.26 8.41 -4.70
CA TRP A 186 -16.64 7.94 -5.95
C TRP A 186 -17.32 8.54 -7.18
N GLU A 187 -18.65 8.48 -7.22
CA GLU A 187 -19.44 9.02 -8.32
C GLU A 187 -19.21 10.52 -8.51
N ARG A 188 -19.10 11.28 -7.42
CA ARG A 188 -18.74 12.71 -7.45
C ARG A 188 -17.35 12.91 -8.06
N LEU A 189 -16.35 12.21 -7.52
CA LEU A 189 -14.95 12.39 -7.90
C LEU A 189 -14.70 12.05 -9.37
N ILE A 190 -15.21 10.93 -9.86
CA ILE A 190 -15.03 10.58 -11.28
C ILE A 190 -15.80 11.50 -12.21
N ARG A 191 -16.99 11.96 -11.83
CA ARG A 191 -17.78 12.85 -12.70
C ARG A 191 -17.15 14.24 -12.86
N GLN A 192 -16.48 14.76 -11.83
CA GLN A 192 -16.06 16.17 -11.80
C GLN A 192 -14.56 16.41 -11.64
N HIS A 193 -13.80 15.39 -11.23
CA HIS A 193 -12.39 15.55 -10.87
C HIS A 193 -11.49 14.41 -11.38
N ALA A 194 -11.96 13.56 -12.31
CA ALA A 194 -11.21 12.41 -12.78
C ALA A 194 -9.80 12.77 -13.28
N ASP A 195 -9.65 13.87 -14.01
CA ASP A 195 -8.40 14.40 -14.56
C ASP A 195 -7.38 14.87 -13.51
N LYS A 196 -7.83 15.03 -12.26
CA LYS A 196 -7.02 15.46 -11.10
C LYS A 196 -6.96 14.41 -9.99
N LEU A 197 -7.60 13.25 -10.19
CA LEU A 197 -7.75 12.22 -9.18
C LEU A 197 -6.59 11.21 -9.25
N VAL A 198 -5.92 11.03 -8.12
CA VAL A 198 -4.96 9.95 -7.86
C VAL A 198 -5.63 8.95 -6.93
N VAL A 199 -5.94 7.76 -7.42
CA VAL A 199 -6.57 6.71 -6.61
C VAL A 199 -5.49 5.79 -6.06
N ILE A 200 -5.56 5.50 -4.76
CA ILE A 200 -4.71 4.53 -4.08
C ILE A 200 -5.62 3.44 -3.51
N THR A 201 -5.34 2.19 -3.86
CA THR A 201 -6.06 1.05 -3.27
C THR A 201 -5.12 -0.16 -3.15
N THR A 202 -5.60 -1.25 -2.58
CA THR A 202 -4.84 -2.49 -2.47
C THR A 202 -5.39 -3.55 -3.42
N ILE A 203 -4.53 -4.47 -3.84
CA ILE A 203 -4.96 -5.63 -4.62
C ILE A 203 -5.99 -6.48 -3.86
N GLN A 204 -5.91 -6.49 -2.53
CA GLN A 204 -6.87 -7.21 -1.68
C GLN A 204 -8.24 -6.54 -1.67
N ASP A 205 -8.31 -5.20 -1.63
CA ASP A 205 -9.57 -4.47 -1.75
C ASP A 205 -10.22 -4.68 -3.14
N ILE A 206 -9.40 -4.73 -4.20
CA ILE A 206 -9.88 -5.04 -5.55
C ILE A 206 -10.38 -6.49 -5.65
N ARG A 207 -9.63 -7.49 -5.16
CA ARG A 207 -10.03 -8.91 -5.20
C ARG A 207 -11.30 -9.23 -4.41
N ARG A 208 -11.74 -8.35 -3.51
CA ARG A 208 -13.02 -8.47 -2.81
C ARG A 208 -14.21 -7.94 -3.63
N THR A 209 -13.96 -7.42 -4.83
CA THR A 209 -14.98 -7.15 -5.87
C THR A 209 -15.05 -8.33 -6.86
N SER A 210 -15.97 -8.34 -7.81
CA SER A 210 -16.10 -9.46 -8.77
C SER A 210 -15.03 -9.37 -9.88
N VAL A 211 -13.78 -9.68 -9.55
CA VAL A 211 -12.61 -9.66 -10.45
C VAL A 211 -11.89 -11.00 -10.44
N GLN A 212 -11.15 -11.31 -11.50
CA GLN A 212 -10.34 -12.52 -11.63
C GLN A 212 -8.86 -12.19 -11.73
N ILE A 213 -8.27 -11.77 -10.61
CA ILE A 213 -6.83 -11.47 -10.54
C ILE A 213 -6.09 -12.58 -9.81
N SER A 214 -5.13 -13.20 -10.48
CA SER A 214 -4.26 -14.22 -9.90
C SER A 214 -3.53 -13.72 -8.65
N GLN A 215 -3.23 -14.63 -7.75
CA GLN A 215 -2.52 -14.37 -6.50
C GLN A 215 -1.36 -15.35 -6.37
N LYS A 216 -0.15 -14.85 -6.08
CA LYS A 216 1.07 -15.65 -5.83
C LYS A 216 1.42 -16.65 -6.94
N ILE A 217 1.23 -16.26 -8.21
CA ILE A 217 1.55 -17.10 -9.37
C ILE A 217 2.84 -16.61 -10.04
N SER A 218 2.81 -15.40 -10.59
CA SER A 218 3.96 -14.67 -11.14
C SER A 218 3.63 -13.18 -11.14
N TRP A 219 4.66 -12.33 -11.21
CA TRP A 219 4.45 -10.88 -11.36
C TRP A 219 3.82 -10.57 -12.71
N GLU A 220 4.27 -11.24 -13.77
CA GLU A 220 3.73 -11.05 -15.11
C GLU A 220 2.25 -11.40 -15.23
N ARG A 221 1.82 -12.54 -14.66
CA ARG A 221 0.40 -12.93 -14.68
C ARG A 221 -0.45 -11.92 -13.91
N THR A 222 -0.06 -11.63 -12.67
CA THR A 222 -0.82 -10.71 -11.81
C THR A 222 -0.96 -9.35 -12.46
N ALA A 223 0.12 -8.82 -13.04
CA ALA A 223 0.12 -7.53 -13.73
C ALA A 223 -0.79 -7.52 -14.97
N GLN A 224 -0.76 -8.59 -15.79
CA GLN A 224 -1.63 -8.71 -16.96
C GLN A 224 -3.11 -8.84 -16.57
N ASP A 225 -3.42 -9.59 -15.51
CA ASP A 225 -4.79 -9.73 -15.01
C ASP A 225 -5.32 -8.37 -14.51
N ILE A 226 -4.50 -7.59 -13.78
CA ILE A 226 -4.87 -6.23 -13.33
C ILE A 226 -5.18 -5.32 -14.53
N ALA A 227 -4.29 -5.29 -15.52
CA ALA A 227 -4.48 -4.48 -16.72
C ALA A 227 -5.75 -4.88 -17.48
N TRP A 228 -6.00 -6.20 -17.61
CA TRP A 228 -7.20 -6.74 -18.25
C TRP A 228 -8.48 -6.32 -17.50
N GLU A 229 -8.53 -6.53 -16.19
CA GLU A 229 -9.70 -6.25 -15.37
C GLU A 229 -10.04 -4.76 -15.35
N LEU A 230 -9.05 -3.87 -15.28
CA LEU A 230 -9.28 -2.43 -15.33
C LEU A 230 -9.65 -1.91 -16.72
N THR A 231 -9.34 -2.66 -17.76
CA THR A 231 -9.75 -2.30 -19.12
C THR A 231 -11.18 -2.78 -19.40
N TYR A 232 -11.51 -4.00 -18.98
CA TYR A 232 -12.70 -4.70 -19.48
C TYR A 232 -13.77 -4.99 -18.43
N ASN A 233 -13.49 -4.94 -17.13
CA ASN A 233 -14.49 -5.23 -16.10
C ASN A 233 -15.31 -3.98 -15.73
N PRO A 234 -16.63 -3.95 -16.01
CA PRO A 234 -17.47 -2.79 -15.72
C PRO A 234 -17.56 -2.38 -14.24
N GLN A 235 -17.23 -3.28 -13.31
CA GLN A 235 -17.26 -2.96 -11.89
C GLN A 235 -16.12 -2.03 -11.46
N ILE A 236 -14.98 -2.08 -12.16
CA ILE A 236 -13.76 -1.38 -11.74
C ILE A 236 -13.09 -0.57 -12.85
N ASN A 237 -13.50 -0.71 -14.12
CA ASN A 237 -12.88 0.01 -15.23
C ASN A 237 -13.00 1.53 -15.14
N ALA A 238 -13.93 2.06 -14.34
CA ALA A 238 -14.02 3.48 -14.05
C ALA A 238 -12.77 4.01 -13.32
N LEU A 239 -12.00 3.14 -12.63
CA LEU A 239 -10.71 3.52 -12.05
C LEU A 239 -9.75 4.04 -13.11
N ALA A 240 -9.74 3.44 -14.29
CA ALA A 240 -8.89 3.86 -15.39
C ALA A 240 -9.22 5.26 -15.92
N GLN A 241 -10.30 5.92 -15.45
CA GLN A 241 -10.62 7.32 -15.77
C GLN A 241 -9.85 8.33 -14.93
N ALA A 242 -9.37 7.94 -13.75
CA ALA A 242 -8.57 8.79 -12.88
C ALA A 242 -7.24 9.18 -13.54
N LYS A 243 -6.66 10.31 -13.15
CA LYS A 243 -5.34 10.79 -13.59
C LYS A 243 -4.28 9.71 -13.38
N GLN A 244 -4.29 9.08 -12.21
CA GLN A 244 -3.43 7.96 -11.85
C GLN A 244 -4.16 6.99 -10.93
N VAL A 245 -3.84 5.71 -11.03
CA VAL A 245 -4.30 4.64 -10.13
C VAL A 245 -3.08 3.87 -9.63
N ILE A 246 -2.99 3.71 -8.32
CA ILE A 246 -1.92 3.01 -7.62
C ILE A 246 -2.55 1.83 -6.90
N ILE A 247 -2.15 0.61 -7.28
CA ILE A 247 -2.64 -0.64 -6.70
C ILE A 247 -1.50 -1.30 -5.95
N LEU A 248 -1.59 -1.35 -4.63
CA LEU A 248 -0.56 -1.94 -3.78
C LEU A 248 -0.71 -3.45 -3.65
N MET A 249 0.42 -4.15 -3.71
CA MET A 249 0.53 -5.60 -3.53
C MET A 249 1.41 -5.87 -2.30
N GLY A 250 0.92 -5.41 -1.14
CA GLY A 250 1.64 -5.46 0.13
C GLY A 250 2.92 -4.63 0.11
N CYS A 251 3.97 -5.12 0.78
CA CYS A 251 5.29 -4.51 0.74
C CYS A 251 6.18 -5.02 -0.41
N ALA A 252 5.65 -5.87 -1.29
CA ALA A 252 6.42 -6.56 -2.34
C ALA A 252 6.30 -5.92 -3.73
N GLY A 253 5.22 -5.17 -4.00
CA GLY A 253 5.07 -4.50 -5.28
C GLY A 253 3.85 -3.58 -5.36
N ALA A 254 3.71 -2.94 -6.51
CA ALA A 254 2.59 -2.09 -6.86
C ALA A 254 2.41 -2.04 -8.38
N VAL A 255 1.19 -1.71 -8.83
CA VAL A 255 0.92 -1.35 -10.21
C VAL A 255 0.51 0.11 -10.26
N LEU A 256 1.18 0.88 -11.13
CA LEU A 256 0.90 2.28 -11.40
C LEU A 256 0.27 2.40 -12.78
N ILE A 257 -0.90 2.99 -12.86
CA ILE A 257 -1.69 3.08 -14.09
C ILE A 257 -2.05 4.54 -14.33
N GLY A 258 -1.81 4.99 -15.55
CA GLY A 258 -2.18 6.32 -15.99
C GLY A 258 -2.63 6.31 -17.44
N ARG A 259 -2.73 7.50 -18.02
CA ARG A 259 -3.01 7.70 -19.43
C ARG A 259 -1.88 8.49 -20.07
N ASP A 260 -1.50 8.10 -21.27
CA ASP A 260 -0.60 8.91 -22.09
C ASP A 260 -1.33 10.13 -22.70
N GLU A 261 -0.60 10.96 -23.44
CA GLU A 261 -1.16 12.14 -24.14
C GLU A 261 -2.28 11.78 -25.13
N GLN A 262 -2.26 10.54 -25.64
CA GLN A 262 -3.22 10.00 -26.61
C GLN A 262 -4.41 9.32 -25.92
N LYS A 263 -4.47 9.39 -24.58
CA LYS A 263 -5.48 8.77 -23.71
C LYS A 263 -5.48 7.24 -23.73
N HIS A 264 -4.41 6.61 -24.20
CA HIS A 264 -4.22 5.17 -24.05
C HIS A 264 -3.84 4.84 -22.61
N LEU A 265 -4.33 3.71 -22.13
CA LEU A 265 -3.96 3.20 -20.82
C LEU A 265 -2.49 2.78 -20.85
N HIS A 266 -1.74 3.26 -19.87
CA HIS A 266 -0.34 2.89 -19.67
C HIS A 266 -0.18 2.37 -18.25
N ALA A 267 0.45 1.21 -18.09
CA ALA A 267 0.50 0.50 -16.82
C ALA A 267 1.91 -0.01 -16.54
N ARG A 268 2.46 0.38 -15.40
CA ARG A 268 3.80 0.03 -14.92
C ARG A 268 3.71 -0.88 -13.71
N LEU A 269 4.47 -1.95 -13.72
CA LEU A 269 4.64 -2.85 -12.60
C LEU A 269 5.93 -2.47 -11.85
N LEU A 270 5.77 -2.14 -10.57
CA LEU A 270 6.87 -2.03 -9.62
C LEU A 270 6.89 -3.28 -8.75
N PHE A 271 7.99 -4.01 -8.70
CA PHE A 271 8.02 -5.32 -8.05
C PHE A 271 9.36 -5.64 -7.41
N ASP A 272 9.32 -6.45 -6.35
CA ASP A 272 10.52 -7.03 -5.76
C ASP A 272 10.93 -8.26 -6.60
N PRO A 273 12.14 -8.28 -7.16
CA PRO A 273 12.60 -9.40 -7.98
C PRO A 273 12.75 -10.70 -7.16
N PHE A 274 12.90 -10.63 -5.84
CA PHE A 274 13.18 -11.78 -4.96
C PHE A 274 11.97 -12.23 -4.14
N MET A 275 10.84 -11.53 -4.22
CA MET A 275 9.66 -11.78 -3.42
C MET A 275 8.40 -11.64 -4.26
N LEU A 276 7.45 -12.55 -4.08
CA LEU A 276 6.09 -12.37 -4.58
C LEU A 276 5.20 -11.72 -3.51
N GLU A 277 3.94 -11.52 -3.86
CA GLU A 277 2.90 -11.08 -2.94
C GLU A 277 2.89 -11.95 -1.65
N ASP A 278 2.80 -11.29 -0.50
CA ASP A 278 2.86 -11.83 0.87
C ASP A 278 4.17 -12.49 1.30
N ASP A 279 5.21 -12.56 0.45
CA ASP A 279 6.49 -13.15 0.86
C ASP A 279 7.25 -12.27 1.85
N TRP A 280 7.05 -10.95 1.79
CA TRP A 280 7.63 -10.02 2.75
C TRP A 280 7.18 -10.33 4.18
N GLU A 281 5.88 -10.53 4.37
CA GLU A 281 5.24 -10.82 5.65
C GLU A 281 5.61 -12.22 6.17
N LYS A 282 5.92 -13.18 5.29
CA LYS A 282 6.50 -14.47 5.71
C LYS A 282 7.93 -14.32 6.23
N ALA A 283 8.73 -13.46 5.60
CA ALA A 283 10.10 -13.20 6.01
C ALA A 283 10.21 -12.29 7.26
N ASN A 284 9.17 -11.51 7.54
CA ASN A 284 9.06 -10.61 8.68
C ASN A 284 7.74 -10.91 9.41
N PRO A 285 7.73 -11.85 10.38
CA PRO A 285 6.50 -12.25 11.06
C PRO A 285 5.85 -11.11 11.84
N GLY A 286 4.52 -11.16 11.94
CA GLY A 286 3.69 -10.08 12.47
C GLY A 286 3.12 -9.22 11.35
N ALA A 287 1.99 -8.57 11.60
CA ALA A 287 1.40 -7.60 10.68
C ALA A 287 1.72 -6.17 11.16
N MET A 288 1.45 -5.17 10.32
CA MET A 288 1.54 -3.77 10.70
C MET A 288 0.33 -2.98 10.21
N ILE A 289 -0.01 -1.95 10.98
CA ILE A 289 -0.98 -0.91 10.62
C ILE A 289 -0.19 0.34 10.24
N GLY A 290 -0.66 1.12 9.26
CA GLY A 290 -0.06 2.40 8.86
C GLY A 290 0.79 2.37 7.59
N SER A 291 0.84 1.25 6.86
CA SER A 291 1.51 1.18 5.54
C SER A 291 0.90 2.14 4.51
N SER A 292 -0.43 2.32 4.52
CA SER A 292 -1.11 3.30 3.67
C SER A 292 -0.70 4.74 3.98
N ALA A 293 -0.52 5.10 5.27
CA ALA A 293 -0.02 6.42 5.65
C ALA A 293 1.40 6.66 5.12
N CYS A 294 2.29 5.66 5.20
CA CYS A 294 3.64 5.74 4.62
C CYS A 294 3.59 6.06 3.12
N LEU A 295 2.70 5.38 2.39
CA LEU A 295 2.55 5.60 0.95
C LEU A 295 1.95 6.97 0.64
N ILE A 296 0.82 7.34 1.25
CA ILE A 296 0.14 8.61 0.97
C ILE A 296 1.09 9.77 1.24
N THR A 297 1.81 9.76 2.37
CA THR A 297 2.79 10.78 2.71
C THR A 297 3.94 10.82 1.71
N SER A 298 4.39 9.67 1.20
CA SER A 298 5.41 9.62 0.15
C SER A 298 4.94 10.15 -1.20
N ILE A 299 3.67 9.91 -1.58
CA ILE A 299 3.07 10.53 -2.77
C ILE A 299 2.95 12.05 -2.57
N VAL A 300 2.52 12.50 -1.39
CA VAL A 300 2.47 13.92 -1.04
C VAL A 300 3.87 14.54 -1.08
N HIS A 301 4.92 13.85 -0.66
CA HIS A 301 6.30 14.31 -0.79
C HIS A 301 6.65 14.63 -2.26
N GLN A 302 6.29 13.77 -3.20
CA GLN A 302 6.54 14.01 -4.63
C GLN A 302 5.72 15.18 -5.18
N ILE A 303 4.50 15.37 -4.68
CA ILE A 303 3.66 16.52 -5.02
C ILE A 303 4.25 17.84 -4.49
N LEU A 304 4.81 17.82 -3.28
CA LEU A 304 5.48 18.97 -2.68
C LEU A 304 6.73 19.39 -3.47
N ILE A 305 7.41 18.43 -4.10
CA ILE A 305 8.55 18.69 -4.99
C ILE A 305 8.06 19.31 -6.31
N HIS A 306 7.08 18.69 -6.98
CA HIS A 306 6.55 19.18 -8.26
C HIS A 306 5.06 18.84 -8.43
N ILE A 307 4.17 19.80 -8.13
CA ILE A 307 2.70 19.55 -8.15
C ILE A 307 2.14 19.18 -9.53
N GLU A 308 2.67 19.79 -10.61
CA GLU A 308 2.14 19.55 -11.97
C GLU A 308 2.51 18.16 -12.50
N HIS A 309 3.73 17.69 -12.17
CA HIS A 309 4.31 16.44 -12.62
C HIS A 309 4.96 15.66 -11.45
N PRO A 310 4.18 15.17 -10.47
CA PRO A 310 4.73 14.38 -9.38
C PRO A 310 5.31 13.06 -9.92
N ASP A 311 6.49 12.67 -9.44
CA ASP A 311 7.04 11.35 -9.75
C ASP A 311 6.37 10.26 -8.90
N PHE A 312 5.25 9.76 -9.39
CA PHE A 312 4.50 8.70 -8.71
C PHE A 312 5.30 7.40 -8.55
N SER A 313 6.22 7.06 -9.48
CA SER A 313 7.04 5.86 -9.33
C SER A 313 7.98 6.01 -8.13
N CYS A 314 8.72 7.12 -8.06
CA CYS A 314 9.58 7.42 -6.91
C CYS A 314 8.78 7.47 -5.60
N GLY A 315 7.58 8.07 -5.62
CA GLY A 315 6.70 8.14 -4.46
C GLY A 315 6.23 6.77 -3.98
N ILE A 316 5.84 5.87 -4.89
CA ILE A 316 5.47 4.49 -4.55
C ILE A 316 6.65 3.75 -3.93
N GLN A 317 7.82 3.81 -4.57
CA GLN A 317 9.00 3.09 -4.11
C GLN A 317 9.49 3.54 -2.73
N ALA A 318 9.56 4.86 -2.50
CA ALA A 318 9.91 5.42 -1.20
C ALA A 318 8.86 5.09 -0.13
N GLY A 319 7.57 5.08 -0.49
CA GLY A 319 6.48 4.67 0.39
C GLY A 319 6.56 3.19 0.79
N ILE A 320 6.93 2.31 -0.15
CA ILE A 320 7.18 0.89 0.12
C ILE A 320 8.43 0.72 0.98
N SER A 321 9.51 1.48 0.74
CA SER A 321 10.69 1.46 1.62
C SER A 321 10.34 1.84 3.05
N ALA A 322 9.56 2.91 3.22
CA ALA A 322 9.06 3.37 4.50
C ALA A 322 8.15 2.33 5.18
N ALA A 323 7.23 1.69 4.44
CA ALA A 323 6.40 0.60 4.96
C ALA A 323 7.21 -0.64 5.38
N ARG A 324 8.27 -0.97 4.63
CA ARG A 324 9.22 -2.04 4.98
C ARG A 324 9.99 -1.71 6.26
N LEU A 325 10.42 -0.46 6.42
CA LEU A 325 11.06 0.01 7.65
C LEU A 325 10.10 -0.03 8.84
N LEU A 326 8.87 0.46 8.67
CA LEU A 326 7.80 0.38 9.67
C LEU A 326 7.59 -1.07 10.13
N HIS A 327 7.54 -2.00 9.18
CA HIS A 327 7.44 -3.43 9.49
C HIS A 327 8.61 -3.87 10.35
N LYS A 328 9.84 -3.60 9.93
CA LYS A 328 11.03 -4.05 10.66
C LYS A 328 11.12 -3.49 12.07
N GLU A 329 10.91 -2.19 12.24
CA GLU A 329 11.05 -1.50 13.52
C GLU A 329 9.86 -1.75 14.45
N GLY A 330 8.65 -1.94 13.90
CA GLY A 330 7.42 -2.09 14.67
C GLY A 330 6.98 -0.79 15.34
N TYR A 331 6.03 -0.90 16.27
CA TYR A 331 5.61 0.22 17.11
C TYR A 331 6.43 0.30 18.39
N GLY A 332 6.58 1.51 18.92
CA GLY A 332 7.22 1.71 20.22
C GLY A 332 8.68 1.23 20.29
N GLN A 333 9.14 0.85 21.48
CA GLN A 333 10.54 0.49 21.71
C GLN A 333 10.82 -1.02 21.52
N ARG A 334 11.74 -1.34 20.61
CA ARG A 334 12.21 -2.72 20.41
C ARG A 334 12.82 -3.33 21.67
N GLY A 335 12.44 -4.58 21.96
CA GLY A 335 12.90 -5.35 23.11
C GLY A 335 12.34 -4.91 24.48
N ALA A 336 11.50 -3.88 24.53
CA ALA A 336 10.87 -3.44 25.76
C ALA A 336 9.84 -4.46 26.27
N LYS A 337 9.60 -4.47 27.59
CA LYS A 337 8.49 -5.22 28.21
C LYS A 337 7.14 -4.58 27.82
N PRO A 338 6.00 -5.31 27.88
CA PRO A 338 4.67 -4.77 27.55
C PRO A 338 4.38 -3.37 28.11
N GLY A 339 4.62 -3.15 29.40
CA GLY A 339 4.34 -1.85 30.05
C GLY A 339 5.28 -0.71 29.71
N GLN A 340 6.40 -1.02 29.06
CA GLN A 340 7.41 -0.06 28.60
C GLN A 340 7.45 0.03 27.07
N ALA A 341 6.56 -0.67 26.37
CA ALA A 341 6.56 -0.71 24.92
C ALA A 341 6.27 0.66 24.31
N SER A 342 5.43 1.47 24.97
CA SER A 342 5.00 2.79 24.47
C SER A 342 4.54 2.70 23.02
N LEU A 343 3.60 1.79 22.74
CA LEU A 343 3.16 1.50 21.38
C LEU A 343 2.58 2.76 20.73
N CYS A 344 3.26 3.24 19.70
CA CYS A 344 2.82 4.31 18.82
C CYS A 344 3.49 4.16 17.45
N PHE A 345 2.88 4.78 16.44
CA PHE A 345 3.46 4.85 15.11
C PHE A 345 4.79 5.63 15.16
N PRO A 346 5.90 5.08 14.62
CA PRO A 346 7.24 5.66 14.75
C PRO A 346 7.48 6.79 13.72
N GLN A 347 6.68 7.84 13.77
CA GLN A 347 6.58 8.94 12.78
C GLN A 347 7.96 9.47 12.33
N GLY A 348 8.84 9.80 13.27
CA GLY A 348 10.13 10.43 12.97
C GLY A 348 11.03 9.61 12.04
N ILE A 349 11.20 8.30 12.29
CA ILE A 349 12.06 7.44 11.46
C ILE A 349 11.41 7.15 10.10
N ILE A 350 10.08 7.09 10.03
CA ILE A 350 9.36 6.80 8.79
C ILE A 350 9.43 8.00 7.86
N THR A 351 9.21 9.22 8.38
CA THR A 351 9.36 10.44 7.58
C THR A 351 10.79 10.60 7.08
N GLN A 352 11.79 10.28 7.90
CA GLN A 352 13.20 10.28 7.46
C GLN A 352 13.46 9.25 6.34
N GLU A 353 12.86 8.07 6.40
CA GLU A 353 13.00 7.07 5.32
C GLU A 353 12.34 7.53 4.01
N ILE A 354 11.17 8.19 4.08
CA ILE A 354 10.52 8.79 2.91
C ILE A 354 11.43 9.83 2.23
N LEU A 355 12.15 10.64 3.02
CA LEU A 355 13.08 11.66 2.51
C LEU A 355 14.30 11.06 1.81
N ARG A 356 14.71 9.83 2.15
CA ARG A 356 15.82 9.13 1.46
C ARG A 356 15.48 8.76 0.03
N GLN A 357 14.19 8.69 -0.32
CA GLN A 357 13.71 8.30 -1.64
C GLN A 357 14.30 6.96 -2.13
N SER A 358 14.49 6.01 -1.21
CA SER A 358 14.98 4.67 -1.53
C SER A 358 14.08 4.00 -2.58
N GLN A 359 14.70 3.35 -3.57
CA GLN A 359 14.01 2.67 -4.68
C GLN A 359 14.29 1.16 -4.64
N PRO A 360 13.58 0.39 -3.79
CA PRO A 360 13.90 -1.02 -3.57
C PRO A 360 13.29 -1.96 -4.63
N LEU A 361 12.50 -1.46 -5.58
CA LEU A 361 11.76 -2.28 -6.55
C LEU A 361 12.34 -2.13 -7.96
N ALA A 362 12.18 -3.18 -8.75
CA ALA A 362 12.35 -3.14 -10.19
C ALA A 362 11.08 -2.58 -10.86
N GLU A 363 11.23 -1.93 -12.01
CA GLU A 363 10.10 -1.30 -12.73
C GLU A 363 10.06 -1.71 -14.20
N VAL A 364 8.90 -2.17 -14.68
CA VAL A 364 8.70 -2.60 -16.07
C VAL A 364 7.33 -2.17 -16.59
N GLU A 365 7.24 -1.86 -17.88
CA GLU A 365 5.96 -1.65 -18.55
C GLU A 365 5.19 -2.97 -18.69
N ILE A 366 3.91 -2.94 -18.37
CA ILE A 366 3.01 -4.08 -18.51
C ILE A 366 2.57 -4.13 -19.97
N GLN A 367 2.87 -5.24 -20.64
CA GLN A 367 2.37 -5.43 -22.00
C GLN A 367 0.87 -5.71 -22.01
N ASP A 368 0.14 -4.91 -22.81
CA ASP A 368 -1.29 -5.08 -23.03
C ASP A 368 -1.60 -6.50 -23.56
N PRO A 369 -2.30 -7.34 -22.76
CA PRO A 369 -2.64 -8.70 -23.17
C PRO A 369 -3.57 -8.75 -24.40
N ALA A 370 -4.33 -7.68 -24.71
CA ALA A 370 -5.29 -7.61 -25.82
C ALA A 370 -4.81 -6.80 -27.02
N GLY A 371 -3.95 -5.80 -26.83
CA GLY A 371 -3.44 -4.93 -27.90
C GLY A 371 -2.69 -5.67 -29.01
N SER A 372 -2.12 -6.83 -28.70
CA SER A 372 -1.48 -7.73 -29.67
C SER A 372 -2.47 -8.51 -30.56
N LEU A 373 -3.76 -8.53 -30.22
CA LEU A 373 -4.82 -9.16 -31.02
C LEU A 373 -5.47 -8.19 -32.03
N LEU A 374 -5.35 -6.88 -31.82
CA LEU A 374 -6.11 -5.85 -32.54
C LEU A 374 -5.26 -4.98 -33.50
N VAL A 375 -3.93 -5.00 -33.40
CA VAL A 375 -3.04 -4.20 -34.26
C VAL A 375 -2.40 -5.07 -35.36
N PRO A 376 -2.55 -4.73 -36.66
CA PRO A 376 -1.81 -5.41 -37.74
C PRO A 376 -0.31 -5.19 -37.57
N THR A 377 0.46 -6.26 -37.64
CA THR A 377 1.90 -6.26 -37.34
C THR A 377 2.70 -5.49 -38.41
N PRO A 378 3.59 -4.54 -38.05
CA PRO A 378 4.60 -4.03 -38.97
C PRO A 378 5.55 -5.15 -39.40
N PRO A 379 5.96 -5.24 -40.68
CA PRO A 379 6.64 -6.41 -41.24
C PRO A 379 8.09 -6.66 -40.76
N GLU A 380 8.67 -5.80 -39.92
CA GLU A 380 10.13 -5.82 -39.66
C GLU A 380 10.58 -6.38 -38.30
N LYS A 381 9.68 -6.65 -37.34
CA LYS A 381 10.08 -7.31 -36.08
C LYS A 381 9.77 -8.79 -36.14
N ILE A 382 10.81 -9.61 -36.38
CA ILE A 382 10.76 -11.06 -36.16
C ILE A 382 10.51 -11.28 -34.66
N ARG A 383 9.26 -11.49 -34.25
CA ARG A 383 8.97 -12.07 -32.94
C ARG A 383 9.27 -13.56 -33.00
N LEU A 384 10.20 -14.03 -32.19
CA LEU A 384 10.29 -15.44 -31.83
C LEU A 384 9.00 -15.82 -31.07
N GLN A 385 8.01 -16.27 -31.85
CA GLN A 385 6.73 -16.88 -31.46
C GLN A 385 5.69 -16.04 -30.70
N ARG A 386 4.43 -16.45 -30.86
CA ARG A 386 3.24 -16.10 -30.08
C ARG A 386 3.39 -16.59 -28.62
N GLY A 387 4.39 -16.09 -27.90
CA GLY A 387 4.76 -16.48 -26.55
C GLY A 387 4.08 -15.65 -25.46
N TYR A 388 4.03 -16.19 -24.24
CA TYR A 388 3.66 -15.46 -23.02
C TYR A 388 4.66 -14.32 -22.79
N TRP A 389 4.20 -13.11 -22.46
CA TRP A 389 5.09 -12.01 -22.07
C TRP A 389 5.99 -12.42 -20.89
N THR A 390 7.28 -12.18 -20.97
CA THR A 390 8.22 -12.39 -19.86
C THR A 390 9.03 -11.12 -19.62
N ILE A 391 9.27 -10.78 -18.35
CA ILE A 391 10.07 -9.59 -18.01
C ILE A 391 11.54 -9.79 -18.43
N LEU A 392 12.03 -11.03 -18.39
CA LEU A 392 13.38 -11.36 -18.82
C LEU A 392 13.61 -11.03 -20.31
N GLU A 393 12.74 -11.52 -21.20
CA GLU A 393 12.87 -11.29 -22.63
C GLU A 393 12.70 -9.79 -22.95
N GLU A 394 11.73 -9.12 -22.33
CA GLU A 394 11.48 -7.69 -22.54
C GLU A 394 12.73 -6.84 -22.24
N ARG A 395 13.47 -7.18 -21.19
CA ARG A 395 14.66 -6.41 -20.79
C ARG A 395 15.94 -6.81 -21.52
N TYR A 396 16.09 -8.08 -21.86
CA TYR A 396 17.37 -8.64 -22.29
C TYR A 396 17.31 -9.36 -23.63
N THR A 397 16.34 -9.03 -24.50
CA THR A 397 16.09 -9.71 -25.80
C THR A 397 17.40 -10.03 -26.55
N ASP A 398 18.32 -9.07 -26.66
CA ASP A 398 19.59 -9.24 -27.40
C ASP A 398 20.83 -9.43 -26.49
N GLN A 399 20.63 -9.57 -25.18
CA GLN A 399 21.70 -9.56 -24.17
C GLN A 399 21.70 -10.79 -23.25
N LEU A 400 20.88 -11.81 -23.56
CA LEU A 400 20.80 -13.03 -22.74
C LEU A 400 22.16 -13.69 -22.48
N SER A 401 23.07 -13.68 -23.48
CA SER A 401 24.42 -14.22 -23.32
C SER A 401 25.27 -13.43 -22.32
N ALA A 402 25.13 -12.10 -22.31
CA ALA A 402 25.81 -11.22 -21.37
C ALA A 402 25.27 -11.41 -19.95
N VAL A 403 23.95 -11.50 -19.79
CA VAL A 403 23.31 -11.79 -18.50
C VAL A 403 23.72 -13.16 -17.97
N ALA A 404 23.73 -14.20 -18.82
CA ALA A 404 24.20 -15.53 -18.43
C ALA A 404 25.65 -15.51 -17.95
N ARG A 405 26.54 -14.77 -18.63
CA ARG A 405 27.92 -14.57 -18.19
C ARG A 405 27.98 -13.85 -16.83
N GLN A 406 27.16 -12.82 -16.62
CA GLN A 406 27.12 -12.09 -15.35
C GLN A 406 26.63 -12.97 -14.19
N ILE A 407 25.63 -13.83 -14.41
CA ILE A 407 25.15 -14.79 -13.42
C ILE A 407 26.30 -15.72 -12.98
N VAL A 408 27.12 -16.21 -13.91
CA VAL A 408 28.27 -17.08 -13.59
C VAL A 408 29.34 -16.34 -12.78
N LEU A 409 29.59 -15.06 -13.09
CA LEU A 409 30.65 -14.28 -12.46
C LEU A 409 30.26 -13.68 -11.11
N GLU A 410 29.02 -13.23 -10.97
CA GLU A 410 28.56 -12.40 -9.84
C GLU A 410 27.43 -13.07 -9.03
N GLY A 411 26.87 -14.16 -9.52
CA GLY A 411 25.70 -14.80 -8.96
C GLY A 411 24.37 -14.19 -9.43
N SER A 412 23.29 -14.97 -9.28
CA SER A 412 21.95 -14.57 -9.72
C SER A 412 21.43 -13.29 -9.05
N ASP A 413 21.73 -13.08 -7.77
CA ASP A 413 21.18 -11.96 -7.00
C ASP A 413 21.79 -10.61 -7.38
N SER A 414 23.00 -10.62 -7.94
CA SER A 414 23.60 -9.42 -8.53
C SER A 414 23.05 -9.19 -9.94
N ALA A 415 23.09 -10.24 -10.77
CA ALA A 415 22.81 -10.14 -12.20
C ALA A 415 21.31 -9.92 -12.54
N LEU A 416 20.38 -10.40 -11.70
CA LEU A 416 18.95 -10.47 -12.03
C LEU A 416 18.07 -9.55 -11.17
N ARG A 417 18.61 -8.42 -10.68
CA ARG A 417 17.87 -7.45 -9.84
C ARG A 417 16.67 -6.77 -10.51
N GLN A 418 16.45 -7.02 -11.79
CA GLN A 418 15.38 -6.40 -12.58
C GLN A 418 14.40 -7.44 -13.16
N VAL A 419 14.51 -8.71 -12.76
CA VAL A 419 13.70 -9.83 -13.28
C VAL A 419 13.12 -10.61 -12.11
N PRO A 420 11.88 -11.11 -12.19
CA PRO A 420 11.34 -12.01 -11.18
C PRO A 420 12.17 -13.29 -11.05
N ILE A 421 12.46 -13.68 -9.81
CA ILE A 421 13.23 -14.89 -9.49
C ILE A 421 12.38 -15.80 -8.60
N GLY A 422 12.10 -17.00 -9.08
CA GLY A 422 11.52 -18.07 -8.25
C GLY A 422 12.60 -18.79 -7.45
N ARG A 423 12.39 -18.91 -6.14
CA ARG A 423 13.30 -19.63 -5.21
C ARG A 423 12.54 -20.71 -4.45
N PHE A 424 12.87 -21.96 -4.74
CA PHE A 424 12.22 -23.14 -4.15
C PHE A 424 13.29 -24.03 -3.50
N GLY A 425 13.61 -23.72 -2.24
CA GLY A 425 14.74 -24.34 -1.55
C GLY A 425 16.06 -23.96 -2.23
N ALA A 426 16.80 -24.94 -2.74
CA ALA A 426 18.04 -24.72 -3.48
C ALA A 426 17.82 -24.42 -4.97
N LEU A 427 16.61 -24.65 -5.49
CA LEU A 427 16.26 -24.38 -6.89
C LEU A 427 16.02 -22.88 -7.08
N VAL A 428 16.64 -22.31 -8.12
CA VAL A 428 16.44 -20.93 -8.56
C VAL A 428 16.08 -20.94 -10.03
N THR A 429 15.00 -20.25 -10.40
CA THR A 429 14.55 -20.12 -11.78
C THR A 429 14.09 -18.71 -12.11
N VAL A 430 14.27 -18.32 -13.37
CA VAL A 430 13.76 -17.07 -13.97
C VAL A 430 12.78 -17.34 -15.10
N ASP A 431 12.51 -18.61 -15.40
CA ASP A 431 11.50 -18.97 -16.39
C ASP A 431 10.10 -18.78 -15.80
N ARG A 432 9.30 -17.93 -16.45
CA ARG A 432 7.94 -17.63 -15.99
C ARG A 432 7.10 -18.90 -15.82
N ARG A 433 7.17 -19.87 -16.73
CA ARG A 433 6.32 -21.07 -16.67
C ARG A 433 6.70 -21.96 -15.50
N GLU A 434 8.00 -22.11 -15.24
CA GLU A 434 8.50 -22.86 -14.10
C GLU A 434 8.11 -22.19 -12.77
N ILE A 435 8.23 -20.85 -12.69
CA ILE A 435 7.76 -20.07 -11.53
C ILE A 435 6.26 -20.32 -11.30
N GLU A 436 5.43 -20.16 -12.34
CA GLU A 436 3.98 -20.36 -12.24
C GLU A 436 3.62 -21.79 -11.83
N ALA A 437 4.26 -22.79 -12.41
CA ALA A 437 4.00 -24.20 -12.12
C ALA A 437 4.37 -24.57 -10.67
N LEU A 438 5.57 -24.19 -10.22
CA LEU A 438 6.05 -24.51 -8.87
C LEU A 438 5.27 -23.77 -7.78
N ASN A 439 4.92 -22.50 -8.01
CA ASN A 439 4.01 -21.78 -7.11
C ASN A 439 2.63 -22.42 -7.07
N GLY A 440 2.13 -22.90 -8.21
CA GLY A 440 0.89 -23.68 -8.29
C GLY A 440 0.93 -24.92 -7.39
N ILE A 441 2.01 -25.70 -7.46
CA ILE A 441 2.22 -26.89 -6.62
C ILE A 441 2.33 -26.49 -5.13
N GLN A 442 3.12 -25.47 -4.80
CA GLN A 442 3.28 -25.00 -3.43
C GLN A 442 1.93 -24.57 -2.82
N ARG A 443 1.10 -23.87 -3.59
CA ARG A 443 -0.23 -23.44 -3.16
C ARG A 443 -1.14 -24.65 -2.90
N LEU A 444 -1.18 -25.62 -3.81
CA LEU A 444 -1.98 -26.85 -3.63
C LEU A 444 -1.58 -27.61 -2.35
N ILE A 445 -0.27 -27.74 -2.10
CA ILE A 445 0.25 -28.36 -0.87
C ILE A 445 -0.16 -27.54 0.36
N GLY A 446 0.00 -26.21 0.31
CA GLY A 446 -0.37 -25.31 1.39
C GLY A 446 -1.85 -25.40 1.75
N GLU A 447 -2.74 -25.35 0.76
CA GLU A 447 -4.19 -25.49 0.92
C GLU A 447 -4.55 -26.86 1.51
N TYR A 448 -3.93 -27.93 1.03
CA TYR A 448 -4.13 -29.28 1.56
C TYR A 448 -3.76 -29.38 3.06
N CYS A 449 -2.65 -28.76 3.47
CA CYS A 449 -2.17 -28.78 4.86
C CYS A 449 -3.01 -27.92 5.82
N MET A 450 -3.85 -27.01 5.33
CA MET A 450 -4.64 -26.10 6.17
C MET A 450 -5.79 -26.78 6.93
N THR A 451 -6.24 -27.95 6.47
CA THR A 451 -7.36 -28.68 7.10
C THR A 451 -7.04 -30.17 7.24
N PRO A 452 -7.63 -30.89 8.21
CA PRO A 452 -7.43 -32.33 8.31
C PRO A 452 -7.92 -33.06 7.06
N GLN A 453 -7.04 -33.79 6.40
CA GLN A 453 -7.35 -34.47 5.14
C GLN A 453 -7.59 -35.97 5.34
N LYS A 454 -8.56 -36.51 4.62
CA LYS A 454 -8.90 -37.96 4.66
C LYS A 454 -8.18 -38.78 3.59
N LYS A 455 -7.66 -38.13 2.54
CA LYS A 455 -7.02 -38.77 1.39
C LYS A 455 -5.73 -38.04 1.06
N PRO A 456 -4.65 -38.75 0.67
CA PRO A 456 -3.38 -38.12 0.30
C PRO A 456 -3.55 -37.21 -0.93
N LEU A 457 -2.83 -36.08 -0.94
CA LEU A 457 -2.71 -35.22 -2.11
C LEU A 457 -1.95 -35.96 -3.21
N SER A 458 -2.61 -36.20 -4.34
CA SER A 458 -1.97 -36.82 -5.51
C SER A 458 -1.51 -35.73 -6.46
N ILE A 459 -0.19 -35.58 -6.62
CA ILE A 459 0.42 -34.65 -7.58
C ILE A 459 1.10 -35.51 -8.65
N ALA A 460 0.62 -35.41 -9.87
CA ALA A 460 1.33 -35.95 -11.03
C ALA A 460 2.35 -34.89 -11.48
N VAL A 461 3.60 -35.32 -11.66
CA VAL A 461 4.72 -34.49 -12.12
C VAL A 461 5.07 -34.87 -13.54
#